data_AF-A0A2G6ET06-F1
#
_entry.id   AF-A0A2G6ET06-F1
#
_cell.length_a   1.000
_cell.length_b   1.000
_cell.length_c   1.000
_cell.angle_alpha   90.00
_cell.angle_beta   90.00
_cell.angle_gamma   90.00
#
_symmetry.space_group_name_H-M   'P 1'
#
loop_
_entity.id
_entity.type
_entity.pdbx_description
1 polymer ?
#
loop_
_entity_poly.entity_id
_entity_poly.type
_entity_poly.pdbx_seq_one_letter_code
_entity_poly.pdbx_strand_id
1 'polypeptide(L)' 'MTRRSENLTSHHQVHEDLEARDLLADIPGIQLLTTVIHERKIYRECMAGGYGVVEMKNAKAKQEIEGLVKEILE' A
#
# COMPACT_ATOMS: atom_id res chain seq x y z
N MET A 1 -15.79 -20.43 -24.21
CA MET A 1 -14.73 -19.54 -24.70
C MET A 1 -15.34 -18.16 -24.92
N THR A 2 -15.24 -17.27 -23.94
CA THR A 2 -15.67 -15.87 -24.08
C THR A 2 -14.47 -15.01 -23.75
N ARG A 3 -13.84 -14.43 -24.77
CA ARG A 3 -12.73 -13.48 -24.62
C ARG A 3 -13.28 -12.23 -23.96
N ARG A 4 -12.86 -11.91 -22.73
CA ARG A 4 -12.96 -10.55 -22.19
C ARG A 4 -11.77 -9.76 -22.72
N SER A 5 -12.09 -8.82 -23.58
CA SER A 5 -11.21 -7.75 -24.04
C SER A 5 -11.24 -6.65 -22.99
N GLU A 6 -10.18 -6.44 -22.22
CA GLU A 6 -10.06 -5.24 -21.37
C GLU A 6 -8.63 -4.67 -21.42
N ASN A 7 -8.53 -3.55 -22.15
CA ASN A 7 -7.57 -2.45 -22.05
C ASN A 7 -6.18 -2.70 -21.45
N LEU A 8 -5.20 -2.92 -22.33
CA LEU A 8 -3.79 -2.59 -22.08
C LEU A 8 -3.59 -1.07 -22.20
N THR A 9 -3.93 -0.30 -21.16
CA THR A 9 -3.40 1.05 -21.01
C THR A 9 -2.08 0.96 -20.25
N SER A 10 -0.98 1.26 -20.94
CA SER A 10 0.40 1.22 -20.44
C SER A 10 0.68 2.31 -19.39
N HIS A 11 -0.02 2.28 -18.26
CA HIS A 11 0.40 2.94 -17.04
C HIS A 11 0.96 1.85 -16.11
N HIS A 12 2.27 1.61 -16.20
CA HIS A 12 2.99 0.60 -15.41
C HIS A 12 2.81 0.76 -13.88
N GLN A 13 2.28 1.90 -13.41
CA GLN A 13 2.22 2.26 -11.99
C GLN A 13 0.89 1.95 -11.26
N VAL A 14 -0.06 1.22 -11.85
CA VAL A 14 -1.45 1.19 -11.28
C VAL A 14 -1.98 -0.20 -10.90
N HIS A 15 -1.17 -1.27 -10.90
CA HIS A 15 -1.70 -2.61 -10.57
C HIS A 15 -0.82 -3.47 -9.66
N GLU A 16 0.35 -3.01 -9.21
CA GLU A 16 1.25 -3.84 -8.39
C GLU A 16 0.62 -4.26 -7.06
N ASP A 17 -0.19 -3.40 -6.45
CA ASP A 17 -0.90 -3.71 -5.21
C ASP A 17 -2.02 -4.73 -5.42
N LEU A 18 -2.72 -4.67 -6.56
CA LEU A 18 -3.75 -5.64 -6.93
C LEU A 18 -3.12 -7.01 -7.23
N GLU A 19 -2.06 -7.03 -8.04
CA GLU A 19 -1.32 -8.26 -8.35
C GLU A 19 -0.73 -8.90 -7.08
N ALA A 20 -0.17 -8.09 -6.17
CA ALA A 20 0.34 -8.58 -4.90
C ALA A 20 -0.78 -9.15 -4.01
N ARG A 21 -1.96 -8.51 -3.97
CA ARG A 21 -3.11 -9.02 -3.23
C ARG A 21 -3.60 -10.34 -3.78
N ASP A 22 -3.73 -10.48 -5.08
CA ASP A 22 -4.16 -11.71 -5.73
C ASP A 22 -3.19 -12.86 -5.41
N LEU A 23 -1.88 -12.60 -5.48
CA LEU A 23 -0.86 -13.60 -5.13
C LEU A 23 -0.90 -14.02 -3.65
N LEU A 24 -1.14 -13.07 -2.75
CA LEU A 24 -1.16 -13.32 -1.31
C LEU A 24 -2.49 -13.93 -0.83
N ALA A 25 -3.59 -13.75 -1.57
CA ALA A 25 -4.91 -14.30 -1.25
C ALA A 25 -4.93 -15.84 -1.21
N ASP A 26 -4.03 -16.49 -1.95
CA ASP A 26 -3.90 -17.93 -2.01
C ASP A 26 -3.13 -18.54 -0.82
N ILE A 27 -2.57 -17.72 0.08
CA ILE A 27 -1.77 -18.22 1.22
C ILE A 27 -2.67 -18.50 2.43
N PRO A 28 -2.82 -19.78 2.85
CA PRO A 28 -3.69 -20.12 3.97
C PRO A 28 -3.14 -19.56 5.29
N GLY A 29 -4.02 -18.98 6.10
CA GLY A 29 -3.68 -18.44 7.42
C GLY A 29 -3.10 -17.02 7.42
N ILE A 30 -2.96 -16.37 6.26
CA ILE A 30 -2.61 -14.95 6.16
C ILE A 30 -3.88 -14.16 5.85
N GLN A 31 -4.23 -13.22 6.75
CA GLN A 31 -5.26 -12.22 6.49
C GLN A 31 -4.57 -10.92 6.07
N LEU A 32 -4.83 -10.47 4.83
CA LEU A 32 -4.30 -9.21 4.34
C LEU A 32 -5.05 -8.03 4.95
N LEU A 33 -4.28 -7.00 5.30
CA LEU A 33 -4.79 -5.69 5.67
C LEU A 33 -5.26 -4.92 4.41
N THR A 34 -6.18 -3.99 4.61
CA THR A 34 -6.70 -3.12 3.56
C THR A 34 -5.74 -1.98 3.26
N THR A 35 -5.06 -1.44 4.28
CA THR A 35 -4.08 -0.36 4.13
C THR A 35 -2.87 -0.79 3.32
N VAL A 36 -2.47 0.05 2.35
CA VAL A 36 -1.25 -0.11 1.55
C VAL A 36 -0.25 0.98 1.94
N ILE A 37 0.95 0.58 2.34
CA ILE A 37 2.08 1.51 2.51
C ILE A 37 2.81 1.61 1.18
N HIS A 38 2.77 2.80 0.56
CA HIS A 38 3.44 3.03 -0.72
C HIS A 38 4.90 3.43 -0.53
N GLU A 39 5.72 3.18 -1.55
CA GLU A 39 7.04 3.79 -1.64
C GLU A 39 6.88 5.32 -1.71
N ARG A 40 7.35 6.00 -0.68
CA ARG A 40 7.37 7.47 -0.62
C ARG A 40 8.69 7.93 -0.03
N LYS A 41 9.30 8.94 -0.63
CA LYS A 41 10.54 9.58 -0.15
C LYS A 41 10.48 9.96 1.35
N ILE A 42 9.31 10.37 1.83
CA ILE A 42 9.13 10.84 3.21
C ILE A 42 9.44 9.78 4.27
N TYR A 43 9.21 8.49 3.97
CA TYR A 43 9.58 7.39 4.87
C TYR A 43 11.10 7.29 5.08
N ARG A 44 11.90 7.66 4.07
CA ARG A 44 13.37 7.73 4.20
C ARG A 44 13.82 9.00 4.89
N GLU A 45 13.20 10.14 4.58
CA GLU A 45 13.56 11.44 5.15
C GLU A 45 13.29 11.50 6.66
N CYS A 46 12.16 10.97 7.13
CA CYS A 46 11.82 10.99 8.55
C CYS A 46 12.83 10.16 9.37
N MET A 47 13.20 8.97 8.88
CA MET A 47 14.15 8.08 9.52
C MET A 47 15.54 8.72 9.64
N ALA A 48 16.01 9.42 8.60
CA ALA A 48 17.29 10.13 8.65
C ALA A 48 17.29 11.28 9.68
N GLY A 49 16.13 11.89 9.95
CA GLY A 49 15.96 12.95 10.94
C GLY A 49 15.61 12.48 12.35
N GLY A 50 15.41 11.17 12.58
CA GLY A 50 14.94 10.65 13.87
C GLY A 50 13.46 10.93 14.16
N TYR A 51 12.66 11.19 13.12
CA TYR A 51 11.23 11.46 13.21
C TYR A 51 10.40 10.25 12.75
N GLY A 52 9.20 10.13 13.31
CA GLY A 52 8.12 9.34 12.76
C GLY A 52 7.46 10.02 11.56
N VAL A 53 6.89 9.23 10.67
CA VAL A 53 6.21 9.71 9.44
C VAL A 53 5.06 10.67 9.77
N VAL A 54 4.34 10.41 10.87
CA VAL A 54 3.21 11.22 11.35
C VAL A 54 3.61 12.63 11.82
N GLU A 55 4.90 12.84 12.11
CA GLU A 55 5.48 14.13 12.49
C GLU A 55 5.88 14.97 11.26
N MET A 56 5.89 14.35 10.06
CA MET A 56 6.26 15.00 8.82
C MET A 56 5.08 15.70 8.13
N LYS A 57 5.37 16.68 7.27
CA LYS A 57 4.36 17.38 6.46
C LYS A 57 3.97 16.59 5.20
N ASN A 58 3.46 15.37 5.37
CA ASN A 58 2.95 14.55 4.27
C ASN A 58 1.64 13.86 4.65
N ALA A 59 0.52 14.43 4.20
CA ALA A 59 -0.81 13.94 4.56
C ALA A 59 -1.09 12.50 4.10
N LYS A 60 -0.60 12.11 2.92
CA LYS A 60 -0.84 10.76 2.38
C LYS A 60 -0.10 9.69 3.19
N ALA A 61 1.18 9.90 3.46
CA ALA A 61 1.97 8.95 4.27
C ALA A 61 1.45 8.88 5.71
N LYS A 62 0.99 10.01 6.26
CA LYS A 62 0.33 10.04 7.56
C LYS A 62 -0.94 9.19 7.57
N GLN A 63 -1.81 9.33 6.57
CA GLN A 63 -3.04 8.53 6.44
C GLN A 63 -2.74 7.03 6.33
N GLU A 64 -1.67 6.63 5.64
CA GLU A 64 -1.25 5.22 5.56
C GLU A 64 -0.86 4.67 6.94
N ILE A 65 -0.07 5.40 7.72
CA ILE A 65 0.31 4.96 9.07
C ILE A 65 -0.89 4.95 10.03
N GLU A 66 -1.76 5.96 9.96
CA GLU A 66 -2.98 5.99 10.76
C GLU A 66 -3.93 4.84 10.40
N GLY A 67 -4.07 4.52 9.12
CA GLY A 67 -4.86 3.38 8.63
C GLY A 67 -4.30 2.03 9.12
N LEU A 68 -2.99 1.85 9.04
CA LEU A 68 -2.32 0.65 9.53
C LEU A 68 -2.55 0.45 11.04
N VAL A 69 -2.33 1.51 11.84
CA VAL A 69 -2.51 1.45 13.29
C VAL A 69 -3.95 1.13 13.65
N LYS A 70 -4.91 1.73 12.93
CA LYS A 70 -6.33 1.45 13.12
C LYS A 70 -6.64 -0.03 12.89
N GLU A 71 -6.17 -0.60 11.78
CA GLU A 71 -6.43 -2.01 11.44
C GLU A 71 -5.76 -3.02 12.38
N ILE A 72 -4.68 -2.64 13.07
CA ILE A 72 -4.01 -3.50 14.06
C ILE A 72 -4.73 -3.46 15.42
N LEU A 73 -5.33 -2.33 15.77
CA LEU A 73 -5.92 -2.11 17.10
C LEU A 73 -7.42 -2.44 17.16
N GLU A 74 -8.11 -2.50 16.03
CA GLU A 74 -9.52 -2.91 15.88
C GLU A 74 -9.66 -4.43 15.69
#